data_AF-A0AAD6W8D7-F1
#
_entry.id   AF-A0AAD6W8D7-F1
#
_cell.length_a   1.000
_cell.length_b   1.000
_cell.length_c   1.000
_cell.angle_alpha   90.00
_cell.angle_beta   90.00
_cell.angle_gamma   90.00
#
_symmetry.space_group_name_H-M   'P 1'
#
loop_
_entity.id
_entity.type
_entity.pdbx_description
1 polymer ?
#
loop_
_entity_poly.entity_id
_entity_poly.type
_entity_poly.pdbx_seq_one_letter_code
_entity_poly.pdbx_strand_id
1 'polypeptide(L)'
;MEEIAWGLKRSNFQFLWVVMDSEKGKIPEGFVEEVENKGLLVNWSPQVKVLANKAVGCFFTHCGWNSTIEALSLGVPMVTMPGWSDQQTNSKLVEDAWKVGVRAKVDEHGIVKREEIAICIKEVMEGDRGREMKMNSKKWKELAIVGILPIMLPLSKKMAAIIKEDGCHMRVKEGCWYSICSPLTLSKKEATMVGCWWQPTTIV
;
A
#
# COMPACT_ATOMS: atom_id res chain seq x y z
N MET A 1 1.26 4.04 -16.88
CA MET A 1 2.02 2.76 -16.83
C MET A 1 3.40 2.94 -17.42
N GLU A 2 3.54 3.50 -18.63
CA GLU A 2 4.84 3.74 -19.25
C GLU A 2 5.82 4.57 -18.39
N GLU A 3 5.41 5.74 -17.90
CA GLU A 3 6.28 6.58 -17.05
C GLU A 3 6.69 5.87 -15.74
N ILE A 4 5.79 5.07 -15.16
CA ILE A 4 6.07 4.28 -13.96
C ILE A 4 7.11 3.21 -14.26
N ALA A 5 6.92 2.44 -15.33
CA ALA A 5 7.84 1.38 -15.75
C ALA A 5 9.26 1.95 -15.94
N TRP A 6 9.38 2.99 -16.77
CA TRP A 6 10.68 3.59 -17.04
C TRP A 6 11.27 4.33 -15.85
N GLY A 7 10.43 4.90 -14.97
CA GLY A 7 10.88 5.53 -13.73
C GLY A 7 11.47 4.52 -12.75
N LEU A 8 10.84 3.36 -12.59
CA LEU A 8 11.34 2.27 -11.77
C LEU A 8 12.69 1.75 -12.29
N LYS A 9 12.80 1.45 -13.59
CA LYS A 9 14.07 1.06 -14.20
C LYS A 9 15.16 2.13 -13.99
N ARG A 10 14.82 3.39 -14.23
CA ARG A 10 15.73 4.54 -14.10
C ARG A 10 16.20 4.76 -12.66
N SER A 11 15.37 4.41 -11.66
CA SER A 11 15.75 4.51 -10.24
C SER A 11 16.93 3.63 -9.88
N ASN A 12 17.19 2.57 -10.66
CA ASN A 12 18.28 1.62 -10.49
C ASN A 12 18.24 0.78 -9.19
N PHE A 13 17.13 0.83 -8.45
CA PHE A 13 16.86 -0.04 -7.29
C PHE A 13 16.18 -1.34 -7.71
N GLN A 14 16.22 -2.34 -6.82
CA GLN A 14 15.37 -3.51 -6.95
C GLN A 14 13.92 -3.13 -6.64
N PHE A 15 12.95 -3.75 -7.29
CA PHE A 15 11.54 -3.45 -7.03
C PHE A 15 10.65 -4.68 -7.23
N LEU A 16 9.53 -4.69 -6.50
CA LEU A 16 8.40 -5.57 -6.70
C LEU A 16 7.19 -4.72 -7.14
N TRP A 17 6.72 -4.94 -8.36
CA TRP A 17 5.60 -4.19 -8.91
C TRP A 17 4.36 -5.08 -9.06
N VAL A 18 3.30 -4.74 -8.32
CA VAL A 18 2.00 -5.41 -8.49
C VAL A 18 1.26 -4.78 -9.67
N VAL A 19 1.08 -5.53 -10.76
CA VAL A 19 0.32 -5.12 -11.95
C VAL A 19 -0.83 -6.09 -12.18
N MET A 20 -2.06 -5.59 -12.09
CA MET A 20 -3.26 -6.39 -12.34
C MET A 20 -3.28 -6.93 -13.77
N ASP A 21 -3.91 -8.09 -13.97
CA ASP A 21 -3.98 -8.72 -15.29
C ASP A 21 -4.63 -7.81 -16.34
N SER A 22 -5.61 -6.98 -15.95
CA SER A 22 -6.26 -5.98 -16.81
C SER A 22 -5.35 -4.84 -17.27
N GLU A 23 -4.23 -4.62 -16.56
CA GLU A 23 -3.30 -3.52 -16.81
C GLU A 23 -2.01 -4.00 -17.51
N LYS A 24 -1.81 -5.32 -17.65
CA LYS A 24 -0.61 -5.90 -18.28
C LYS A 24 -0.38 -5.39 -19.70
N GLY A 25 -1.45 -5.22 -20.49
CA GLY A 25 -1.37 -4.69 -21.85
C GLY A 25 -0.91 -3.22 -21.95
N LYS A 26 -0.77 -2.53 -20.81
CA LYS A 26 -0.28 -1.14 -20.74
C LYS A 26 1.19 -1.06 -20.30
N ILE A 27 1.83 -2.19 -20.01
CA ILE A 27 3.28 -2.25 -19.75
C ILE A 27 4.00 -2.05 -21.09
N PRO A 28 5.04 -1.21 -21.17
CA PRO A 28 5.80 -1.03 -22.41
C PRO A 28 6.42 -2.34 -22.90
N GLU A 29 6.42 -2.53 -24.22
CA GLU A 29 7.06 -3.68 -24.86
C GLU A 29 8.55 -3.73 -24.51
N GLY A 30 9.09 -4.94 -24.23
CA GLY A 30 10.48 -5.15 -23.84
C GLY A 30 10.82 -4.80 -22.39
N PHE A 31 9.89 -4.19 -21.63
CA PHE A 31 10.19 -3.73 -20.26
C PHE A 31 10.53 -4.89 -19.31
N VAL A 32 9.78 -5.99 -19.39
CA VAL A 32 9.92 -7.13 -18.47
C VAL A 32 11.29 -7.78 -18.65
N GLU A 33 11.72 -7.95 -19.89
CA GLU A 33 13.02 -8.48 -20.27
C GLU A 33 14.16 -7.57 -19.79
N GLU A 34 13.99 -6.25 -19.93
CA GLU A 34 15.00 -5.28 -19.51
C GLU A 34 15.19 -5.19 -17.99
N VAL A 35 14.22 -5.63 -17.19
CA VAL A 35 14.28 -5.57 -15.73
C VAL A 35 14.36 -6.93 -15.06
N GLU A 36 14.51 -8.04 -15.79
CA GLU A 36 14.49 -9.42 -15.25
C GLU A 36 15.41 -9.61 -14.03
N ASN A 37 16.56 -8.92 -13.99
CA ASN A 37 17.54 -9.01 -12.90
C ASN A 37 17.32 -8.04 -11.73
N LYS A 38 16.32 -7.15 -11.80
CA LYS A 38 16.09 -6.08 -10.81
C LYS A 38 14.63 -5.91 -10.39
N GLY A 39 13.69 -6.27 -11.25
CA GLY A 39 12.27 -6.05 -11.07
C GLY A 39 11.52 -7.37 -11.07
N LEU A 40 10.65 -7.56 -10.09
CA LEU A 40 9.69 -8.65 -10.07
C LEU A 40 8.28 -8.11 -10.29
N LEU A 41 7.63 -8.51 -11.38
CA LEU A 41 6.25 -8.15 -11.68
C LEU A 41 5.31 -9.28 -11.29
N VAL A 42 4.30 -8.98 -10.47
CA VAL A 42 3.31 -9.96 -9.99
C VAL A 42 1.90 -9.39 -10.13
N ASN A 43 0.88 -10.24 -10.23
CA ASN A 43 -0.52 -9.78 -10.25
C ASN A 43 -1.09 -9.55 -8.84
N TRP A 44 -0.47 -10.12 -7.82
CA TRP A 44 -0.84 -9.95 -6.42
C TRP A 44 0.38 -10.12 -5.51
N SER A 45 0.39 -9.43 -4.37
CA SER A 45 1.40 -9.66 -3.33
C SER A 45 0.77 -9.67 -1.94
N PRO A 46 1.34 -10.43 -0.99
CA PRO A 46 0.96 -10.32 0.42
C PRO A 46 1.53 -9.02 1.01
N GLN A 47 1.02 -7.86 0.60
CA GLN A 47 1.64 -6.53 0.81
C GLN A 47 2.12 -6.31 2.24
N VAL A 48 1.30 -6.59 3.26
CA VAL A 48 1.70 -6.41 4.66
C VAL A 48 2.96 -7.22 5.01
N LYS A 49 3.07 -8.46 4.51
CA LYS A 49 4.27 -9.30 4.71
C LYS A 49 5.46 -8.74 3.96
N VAL A 50 5.25 -8.22 2.75
CA VAL A 50 6.33 -7.60 1.95
C VAL A 50 6.82 -6.33 2.64
N LEU A 51 5.93 -5.42 3.04
CA LEU A 51 6.27 -4.19 3.77
C LEU A 51 6.94 -4.46 5.12
N ALA A 52 6.66 -5.59 5.76
CA ALA A 52 7.33 -5.99 6.99
C ALA A 52 8.78 -6.49 6.78
N ASN A 53 9.18 -6.73 5.52
CA ASN A 53 10.52 -7.18 5.19
C ASN A 53 11.53 -6.02 5.31
N LYS A 54 12.64 -6.26 6.01
CA LYS A 54 13.72 -5.28 6.21
C LYS A 54 14.42 -4.84 4.91
N ALA A 55 14.28 -5.61 3.84
CA ALA A 55 14.82 -5.28 2.53
C ALA A 55 14.05 -4.13 1.84
N VAL A 56 12.77 -3.92 2.21
CA VAL A 56 11.97 -2.83 1.64
C VAL A 56 12.45 -1.50 2.21
N GLY A 57 12.87 -0.61 1.30
CA GLY A 57 13.34 0.72 1.65
C GLY A 57 12.30 1.80 1.43
N CYS A 58 11.41 1.60 0.46
CA CYS A 58 10.46 2.61 0.02
C CYS A 58 9.16 1.95 -0.48
N PHE A 59 8.02 2.54 -0.12
CA PHE A 59 6.73 2.12 -0.66
C PHE A 59 6.17 3.14 -1.65
N PHE A 60 6.06 2.77 -2.92
CA PHE A 60 5.51 3.63 -3.97
C PHE A 60 4.00 3.40 -4.11
N THR A 61 3.21 4.37 -3.65
CA THR A 61 1.78 4.17 -3.39
C THR A 61 0.89 5.28 -3.91
N HIS A 62 -0.33 4.91 -4.29
CA HIS A 62 -1.40 5.85 -4.61
C HIS A 62 -2.03 6.48 -3.36
N CYS A 63 -1.60 6.12 -2.15
CA CYS A 63 -2.14 6.65 -0.89
C CYS A 63 -3.60 6.32 -0.59
N GLY A 64 -4.05 5.11 -0.97
CA GLY A 64 -5.27 4.56 -0.38
C GLY A 64 -5.10 4.42 1.13
N TRP A 65 -6.18 4.67 1.89
CA TRP A 65 -6.10 4.74 3.34
C TRP A 65 -5.51 3.47 3.98
N ASN A 66 -5.96 2.29 3.55
CA ASN A 66 -5.47 1.00 4.06
C ASN A 66 -3.96 0.82 3.84
N SER A 67 -3.47 1.07 2.62
CA SER A 67 -2.04 0.93 2.33
C SER A 67 -1.20 1.99 3.07
N THR A 68 -1.77 3.17 3.28
CA THR A 68 -1.11 4.25 4.05
C THR A 68 -0.92 3.84 5.52
N ILE A 69 -1.96 3.29 6.16
CA ILE A 69 -1.87 2.84 7.56
C ILE A 69 -0.96 1.60 7.70
N GLU A 70 -0.92 0.71 6.71
CA GLU A 70 0.00 -0.43 6.69
C GLU A 70 1.47 0.04 6.69
N ALA A 71 1.81 0.97 5.80
CA ALA A 71 3.16 1.52 5.70
C ALA A 71 3.56 2.29 6.98
N LEU A 72 2.67 3.12 7.52
CA LEU A 72 2.88 3.82 8.80
C LEU A 72 3.11 2.85 9.96
N SER A 73 2.26 1.82 10.07
CA SER A 73 2.33 0.82 11.16
C SER A 73 3.58 -0.05 11.06
N LEU A 74 4.14 -0.22 9.85
CA LEU A 74 5.36 -0.98 9.64
C LEU A 74 6.62 -0.11 9.65
N GLY A 75 6.47 1.22 9.59
CA GLY A 75 7.55 2.19 9.61
C GLY A 75 8.27 2.30 8.27
N VAL A 76 7.55 2.15 7.16
CA VAL A 76 8.09 2.20 5.80
C VAL A 76 7.86 3.59 5.20
N PRO A 77 8.92 4.32 4.79
CA PRO A 77 8.79 5.57 4.05
C PRO A 77 8.06 5.41 2.71
N MET A 78 7.42 6.48 2.23
CA MET A 78 6.58 6.42 1.04
C MET A 78 7.00 7.40 -0.06
N VAL A 79 6.88 6.97 -1.32
CA VAL A 79 6.71 7.87 -2.46
C VAL A 79 5.24 7.81 -2.85
N THR A 80 4.61 8.96 -2.99
CA THR A 80 3.17 9.06 -3.19
C THR A 80 2.84 9.58 -4.58
N MET A 81 1.97 8.85 -5.29
CA MET A 81 1.42 9.22 -6.59
C MET A 81 -0.11 9.09 -6.53
N PRO A 82 -0.80 10.02 -5.86
CA PRO A 82 -2.22 9.89 -5.60
C PRO A 82 -3.05 9.97 -6.88
N GLY A 83 -4.03 9.09 -7.01
CA GLY A 83 -5.00 9.09 -8.10
C GLY A 83 -6.20 9.98 -7.77
N TRP A 84 -7.22 9.41 -7.13
CA TRP A 84 -8.57 9.97 -7.01
C TRP A 84 -9.10 9.92 -5.57
N SER A 85 -10.17 10.67 -5.27
CA SER A 85 -10.83 10.72 -3.96
C SER A 85 -9.91 11.26 -2.84
N ASP A 86 -9.93 10.63 -1.66
CA ASP A 86 -9.19 10.95 -0.44
C ASP A 86 -7.67 10.75 -0.59
N GLN A 87 -7.21 10.06 -1.62
CA GLN A 87 -5.80 9.80 -1.90
C GLN A 87 -4.95 11.07 -1.96
N GLN A 88 -5.51 12.16 -2.49
CA GLN A 88 -4.85 13.47 -2.53
C GLN A 88 -4.60 14.03 -1.12
N THR A 89 -5.60 13.92 -0.25
CA THR A 89 -5.50 14.33 1.16
C THR A 89 -4.53 13.43 1.92
N ASN A 90 -4.60 12.12 1.71
CA ASN A 90 -3.70 11.16 2.35
C ASN A 90 -2.24 11.42 1.95
N SER A 91 -1.97 11.67 0.67
CA SER A 91 -0.64 12.06 0.18
C SER A 91 -0.14 13.36 0.85
N LYS A 92 -1.02 14.36 1.02
CA LYS A 92 -0.68 15.60 1.75
C LYS A 92 -0.35 15.33 3.23
N LEU A 93 -1.07 14.42 3.90
CA LEU A 93 -0.75 14.03 5.27
C LEU A 93 0.61 13.33 5.36
N VAL A 94 0.90 12.42 4.41
CA VAL A 94 2.18 11.71 4.32
C VAL A 94 3.36 12.66 4.16
N GLU A 95 3.24 13.65 3.28
CA GLU A 95 4.31 14.61 2.98
C GLU A 95 4.42 15.73 4.04
N ASP A 96 3.33 16.46 4.30
CA ASP A 96 3.38 17.71 5.05
C ASP A 96 3.26 17.50 6.57
N ALA A 97 2.35 16.63 7.00
CA ALA A 97 1.98 16.48 8.41
C ALA A 97 2.85 15.44 9.12
N TRP A 98 2.94 14.24 8.55
CA TRP A 98 3.68 13.13 9.15
C TRP A 98 5.15 13.11 8.73
N LYS A 99 5.47 13.73 7.58
CA LYS A 99 6.83 13.80 7.03
C LYS A 99 7.49 12.43 6.88
N VAL A 100 6.71 11.47 6.40
CA VAL A 100 7.12 10.07 6.21
C VAL A 100 7.27 9.70 4.74
N GLY A 101 7.13 10.67 3.84
CA GLY A 101 7.27 10.44 2.41
C GLY A 101 7.32 11.73 1.60
N VAL A 102 7.41 11.56 0.28
CA VAL A 102 7.35 12.65 -0.71
C VAL A 102 6.21 12.41 -1.68
N ARG A 103 5.69 13.49 -2.27
CA ARG A 103 4.73 13.41 -3.36
C ARG A 103 5.41 13.65 -4.70
N ALA A 104 5.21 12.71 -5.63
CA ALA A 104 5.69 12.84 -6.99
C ALA A 104 4.94 13.97 -7.69
N LYS A 105 5.69 14.91 -8.27
CA LYS A 105 5.13 16.09 -8.94
C LYS A 105 4.62 15.76 -10.34
N VAL A 106 3.54 16.43 -10.72
CA VAL A 106 3.02 16.40 -12.08
C VAL A 106 3.62 17.53 -12.91
N ASP A 107 3.77 17.30 -14.20
CA ASP A 107 4.10 18.35 -15.18
C ASP A 107 2.87 19.23 -15.49
N GLU A 108 3.06 20.17 -16.43
CA GLU A 108 2.01 21.06 -16.94
C GLU A 108 0.82 20.34 -17.60
N HIS A 109 0.98 19.06 -17.95
CA HIS A 109 -0.06 18.21 -18.52
C HIS A 109 -0.70 17.28 -17.48
N GLY A 110 -0.34 17.40 -16.20
CA GLY A 110 -0.85 16.55 -15.13
C GLY A 110 -0.21 15.15 -15.09
N ILE A 111 0.93 14.95 -15.75
CA ILE A 111 1.62 13.66 -15.85
C ILE A 111 2.84 13.65 -14.91
N VAL A 112 2.95 12.60 -14.09
CA VAL A 112 4.18 12.33 -13.34
C VAL A 112 5.18 11.67 -14.28
N LYS A 113 6.31 12.34 -14.56
CA LYS A 113 7.36 11.85 -15.46
C LYS A 113 8.25 10.80 -14.78
N ARG A 114 8.82 9.91 -15.58
CA ARG A 114 9.76 8.86 -15.16
C ARG A 114 10.97 9.43 -14.41
N GLU A 115 11.45 10.62 -14.79
CA GLU A 115 12.52 11.34 -14.09
C GLU A 115 12.11 11.69 -12.67
N GLU A 116 10.90 12.23 -12.48
CA GLU A 116 10.37 12.58 -11.16
C GLU A 116 10.19 11.35 -10.28
N ILE A 117 9.69 10.24 -10.84
CA ILE A 117 9.57 8.96 -10.12
C ILE A 117 10.94 8.50 -9.62
N ALA A 118 11.95 8.49 -10.50
CA ALA A 118 13.31 8.10 -10.13
C ALA A 118 13.93 9.03 -9.08
N ILE A 119 13.70 10.35 -9.19
CA ILE A 119 14.17 11.36 -8.23
C ILE A 119 13.53 11.12 -6.86
N CYS A 120 12.22 10.94 -6.80
CA CYS A 120 11.49 10.69 -5.56
C CYS A 120 11.94 9.39 -4.87
N ILE A 121 12.08 8.29 -5.64
CA ILE A 121 12.58 7.02 -5.10
C ILE A 121 13.99 7.22 -4.54
N LYS A 122 14.88 7.86 -5.30
CA LYS A 122 16.26 8.11 -4.86
C LYS A 122 16.32 8.99 -3.61
N GLU A 123 15.50 10.02 -3.52
CA GLU A 123 15.44 10.91 -2.34
C GLU A 123 15.00 10.13 -1.10
N VAL A 124 14.00 9.25 -1.21
CA VAL A 124 13.54 8.42 -0.08
C VAL A 124 14.58 7.38 0.32
N MET A 125 15.27 6.77 -0.65
CA MET A 125 16.22 5.68 -0.42
C MET A 125 17.58 6.16 0.09
N GLU A 126 18.11 7.26 -0.46
CA GLU A 126 19.49 7.71 -0.27
C GLU A 126 19.62 9.18 0.15
N GLY A 127 18.57 9.98 -0.01
CA GLY A 127 18.60 11.43 0.23
C GLY A 127 18.57 11.83 1.71
N ASP A 128 18.94 13.08 1.97
CA ASP A 128 18.94 13.65 3.32
C ASP A 128 17.52 13.70 3.91
N ARG A 129 16.53 14.06 3.09
CA ARG A 129 15.13 14.03 3.54
C ARG A 129 14.64 12.60 3.71
N GLY A 130 15.13 11.65 2.90
CA GLY A 130 14.84 10.22 3.07
C GLY A 130 15.27 9.69 4.43
N ARG A 131 16.44 10.14 4.94
CA ARG A 131 16.89 9.81 6.30
C ARG A 131 15.95 10.36 7.37
N GLU A 132 15.47 11.59 7.21
CA GLU A 132 14.45 12.18 8.09
C GLU A 132 13.14 11.40 8.04
N MET A 133 12.65 11.07 6.84
CA MET A 133 11.42 10.28 6.64
C MET A 133 11.52 8.93 7.31
N LYS A 134 12.66 8.23 7.20
CA LYS A 134 12.88 6.95 7.86
C LYS A 134 12.83 7.06 9.39
N MET A 135 13.35 8.14 9.97
CA MET A 135 13.23 8.39 11.41
C MET A 135 11.78 8.69 11.81
N ASN A 136 11.08 9.51 11.03
CA ASN A 136 9.67 9.82 11.26
C ASN A 136 8.79 8.57 11.15
N SER A 137 9.01 7.72 10.14
CA SER A 137 8.25 6.48 9.96
C SER A 137 8.42 5.53 11.15
N LYS A 138 9.63 5.43 11.72
CA LYS A 138 9.86 4.66 12.96
C LYS A 138 9.09 5.24 14.15
N LYS A 139 9.14 6.56 14.31
CA LYS A 139 8.39 7.26 15.38
C LYS A 139 6.89 7.03 15.24
N TRP A 140 6.33 7.15 14.04
CA TRP A 140 4.90 6.91 13.79
C TRP A 140 4.50 5.46 14.03
N LYS A 141 5.35 4.49 13.68
CA LYS A 141 5.16 3.07 14.04
C LYS A 141 5.06 2.87 15.55
N GLU A 142 5.97 3.47 16.31
CA GLU A 142 5.96 3.37 17.78
C GLU A 142 4.68 3.99 18.37
N LEU A 143 4.30 5.18 17.88
CA LEU A 143 3.06 5.84 18.29
C LEU A 143 1.81 5.03 17.92
N ALA A 144 1.80 4.37 16.75
CA ALA A 144 0.69 3.50 16.36
C ALA A 144 0.54 2.32 17.33
N ILE A 145 1.64 1.68 17.72
CA ILE A 145 1.63 0.59 18.72
C ILE A 145 1.07 1.11 20.04
N VAL A 146 1.60 2.23 20.55
CA VAL A 146 1.14 2.82 21.82
C VAL A 146 -0.32 3.25 21.76
N GLY A 147 -0.78 3.81 20.65
CA GLY A 147 -2.16 4.25 20.47
C GLY A 147 -3.16 3.10 20.38
N ILE A 148 -2.75 1.96 19.82
CA ILE A 148 -3.60 0.79 19.64
C ILE A 148 -3.69 -0.05 20.94
N LEU A 149 -2.62 -0.14 21.72
CA LEU A 149 -2.56 -1.00 22.91
C LEU A 149 -3.75 -0.80 23.89
N PRO A 150 -4.13 0.44 24.28
CA PRO A 150 -5.25 0.66 25.20
C PRO A 150 -6.62 0.34 24.61
N ILE A 151 -6.76 0.44 23.29
CA ILE A 151 -8.05 0.26 22.59
C ILE A 151 -8.25 -1.15 22.06
N MET A 152 -7.19 -1.96 21.96
CA MET A 152 -7.24 -3.29 21.35
C MET A 152 -8.23 -4.23 22.07
N LEU A 153 -8.23 -4.23 23.41
CA LEU A 153 -9.14 -5.06 24.20
C LEU A 153 -10.60 -4.55 24.18
N PRO A 154 -10.87 -3.24 24.36
CA PRO A 154 -12.22 -2.70 24.13
C PRO A 154 -12.76 -2.96 22.72
N LEU A 155 -11.93 -2.79 21.69
CA LEU A 155 -12.32 -2.98 20.30
C LEU A 155 -12.61 -4.45 20.00
N SER A 156 -11.78 -5.38 20.48
CA SER A 156 -12.03 -6.82 20.29
C SER A 156 -13.33 -7.26 20.98
N LYS A 157 -13.64 -6.71 22.15
CA LYS A 157 -14.93 -6.95 22.84
C LYS A 157 -16.11 -6.41 22.03
N LYS A 158 -16.01 -5.19 21.49
CA LYS A 158 -17.06 -4.61 20.64
C LYS A 158 -17.26 -5.42 19.35
N MET A 159 -16.19 -5.79 18.67
CA MET A 159 -16.26 -6.65 17.48
C MET A 159 -16.90 -8.00 17.82
N ALA A 160 -16.51 -8.63 18.93
CA ALA A 160 -17.10 -9.89 19.37
C ALA A 160 -18.60 -9.76 19.72
N ALA A 161 -19.05 -8.60 20.22
CA ALA A 161 -20.46 -8.33 20.45
C ALA A 161 -21.23 -8.19 19.12
N ILE A 162 -20.72 -7.41 18.17
CA ILE A 162 -21.31 -7.25 16.82
C ILE A 162 -21.45 -8.62 16.12
N ILE A 163 -20.37 -9.42 16.13
CA ILE A 163 -20.38 -10.76 15.51
C ILE A 163 -21.45 -11.67 16.14
N LYS A 164 -21.66 -11.56 17.45
CA LYS A 164 -22.69 -12.34 18.17
C LYS A 164 -24.10 -11.84 17.87
N GLU A 165 -24.30 -10.53 17.76
CA GLU A 165 -25.59 -9.93 17.42
C GLU A 165 -26.05 -10.28 16.00
N ASP A 166 -25.12 -10.37 15.05
CA ASP A 166 -25.46 -10.68 13.65
C ASP A 166 -25.63 -12.19 13.37
N GLY A 167 -25.39 -13.08 14.35
CA GLY A 167 -25.43 -14.54 14.13
C GLY A 167 -24.40 -15.02 13.09
N CYS A 168 -23.33 -14.24 12.89
CA CYS A 168 -22.31 -14.49 11.88
C CYS A 168 -21.05 -15.09 12.48
N HIS A 169 -20.37 -15.94 11.70
CA HIS A 169 -19.03 -16.44 11.99
C HIS A 169 -18.05 -15.84 10.98
N MET A 170 -17.01 -15.17 11.45
CA MET A 170 -15.92 -14.73 10.58
C MET A 170 -14.97 -15.90 10.29
N ARG A 171 -14.66 -16.12 9.01
CA ARG A 171 -13.58 -17.01 8.58
C ARG A 171 -12.57 -16.25 7.74
N VAL A 172 -11.29 -16.44 8.03
CA VAL A 172 -10.19 -15.96 7.19
C VAL A 172 -9.76 -17.12 6.30
N LYS A 173 -9.83 -16.92 4.97
CA LYS A 173 -9.31 -17.87 3.98
C LYS A 173 -8.47 -17.09 2.99
N GLU A 174 -7.22 -17.52 2.78
CA GLU A 174 -6.28 -16.92 1.80
C GLU A 174 -6.07 -15.40 1.97
N GLY A 175 -6.21 -14.88 3.20
CA GLY A 175 -6.05 -13.45 3.50
C GLY A 175 -7.30 -12.59 3.25
N CYS A 176 -8.39 -13.19 2.78
CA CYS A 176 -9.69 -12.52 2.64
C CYS A 176 -10.60 -12.81 3.84
N TRP A 177 -11.35 -11.79 4.27
CA TRP A 177 -12.33 -11.88 5.35
C TRP A 177 -13.69 -12.28 4.78
N TYR A 178 -14.25 -13.39 5.28
CA TYR A 178 -15.58 -13.86 4.93
C TYR A 178 -16.48 -13.80 6.16
N SER A 179 -17.62 -13.12 6.03
CA SER A 179 -18.71 -13.24 6.99
C SER A 179 -19.64 -14.37 6.55
N ILE A 180 -19.88 -15.34 7.45
CA ILE A 180 -20.84 -16.42 7.26
C ILE A 180 -21.97 -16.20 8.26
N CYS A 181 -23.04 -15.58 7.82
CA CYS A 181 -24.23 -15.39 8.63
C CYS A 181 -25.15 -16.62 8.47
N SER A 182 -25.61 -17.20 9.57
CA SER A 182 -26.66 -18.22 9.50
C SER A 182 -28.00 -17.51 9.32
N PRO A 183 -28.76 -17.72 8.23
CA PRO A 183 -30.10 -17.17 8.15
C PRO A 183 -30.96 -17.87 9.20
N LEU A 184 -31.73 -17.11 9.98
CA LEU A 184 -32.75 -17.67 10.87
C LEU A 184 -33.87 -18.41 10.10
N THR A 185 -33.91 -18.30 8.78
CA THR A 185 -34.77 -19.09 7.89
C THR A 185 -34.14 -19.19 6.48
N LEU A 186 -33.88 -20.42 6.01
CA LEU A 186 -33.47 -20.87 4.65
C LEU A 186 -32.07 -21.51 4.54
N SER A 187 -32.04 -22.68 3.90
CA SER A 187 -31.03 -23.74 3.95
C SER A 187 -29.75 -23.52 3.12
N LYS A 188 -29.31 -22.29 2.87
CA LYS A 188 -28.05 -22.03 2.15
C LYS A 188 -27.21 -20.96 2.86
N LYS A 189 -25.99 -21.34 3.25
CA LYS A 189 -24.96 -20.43 3.78
C LYS A 189 -24.34 -19.68 2.60
N GLU A 190 -24.66 -18.40 2.44
CA GLU A 190 -23.99 -17.52 1.48
C GLU A 190 -22.88 -16.74 2.20
N ALA A 191 -21.65 -16.83 1.70
CA ALA A 191 -20.54 -16.02 2.18
C ALA A 191 -20.49 -14.73 1.35
N THR A 192 -20.66 -13.58 2.02
CA THR A 192 -20.56 -12.27 1.34
C THR A 192 -19.13 -11.74 1.47
N MET A 193 -18.50 -11.42 0.34
CA MET A 193 -17.18 -10.78 0.29
C MET A 193 -17.35 -9.28 0.58
N VAL A 194 -16.74 -8.77 1.65
CA VAL A 194 -17.06 -7.42 2.19
C VAL A 194 -16.16 -6.31 1.61
N GLY A 195 -15.26 -6.61 0.67
CA GLY A 195 -14.55 -5.57 -0.09
C GLY A 195 -13.26 -6.03 -0.74
N CYS A 196 -13.03 -5.58 -1.97
CA CYS A 196 -11.76 -5.69 -2.68
C CYS A 196 -11.59 -4.43 -3.56
N TRP A 197 -11.20 -3.32 -2.95
CA TRP A 197 -10.81 -2.11 -3.67
C TRP A 197 -9.29 -2.03 -3.62
N TRP A 198 -8.62 -2.45 -4.69
CA TRP A 198 -7.16 -2.44 -4.81
C TRP A 198 -6.77 -1.93 -6.19
N GLN A 199 -6.08 -0.79 -6.21
CA GLN A 199 -5.35 -0.32 -7.39
C GLN A 199 -3.89 -0.80 -7.30
N PRO A 200 -3.23 -1.06 -8.44
CA PRO A 200 -1.88 -1.61 -8.48
C PRO A 200 -0.91 -0.72 -7.70
N THR A 201 -0.11 -1.33 -6.83
CA THR A 201 0.81 -0.63 -5.93
C THR A 201 2.20 -1.24 -6.07
N THR A 202 3.25 -0.42 -5.95
CA THR A 202 4.64 -0.83 -6.18
C THR A 202 5.44 -0.77 -4.88
N ILE A 203 6.21 -1.80 -4.59
CA ILE A 203 7.07 -1.89 -3.40
C ILE A 203 8.52 -1.87 -3.88
N VAL A 204 9.34 -0.96 -3.34
CA VAL A 204 10.74 -0.76 -3.72
C VAL A 204 11.66 -1.13 -2.56
#